data_AF-A0A1W5ZWP8-F1
#
_entry.id   AF-A0A1W5ZWP8-F1
#
_cell.length_a   1.000
_cell.length_b   1.000
_cell.length_c   1.000
_cell.angle_alpha   90.00
_cell.angle_beta   90.00
_cell.angle_gamma   90.00
#
_symmetry.space_group_name_H-M   'P 1'
#
loop_
_entity.id
_entity.type
_entity.pdbx_description
1 polymer ?
#
loop_
_entity_poly.entity_id
_entity_poly.type
_entity_poly.pdbx_seq_one_letter_code
_entity_poly.pdbx_strand_id
1 'polypeptide(L)'
;MQNLFEVSWFVPALWVTFAVSVFWAYHSFKAKRYGMVLVAGMVQIMISPAFAVTIGPVILALGVIQFYVGIVNTKKGESYEA
;
A
#
# COMPACT_ATOMS: atom_id res chain seq x y z
N MET A 1 14.83 -24.95 -9.37
CA MET A 1 13.57 -24.20 -9.15
C MET A 1 12.66 -24.96 -8.17
N GLN A 2 13.15 -25.34 -6.99
CA GLN A 2 12.39 -26.17 -6.03
C GLN A 2 12.00 -25.41 -4.74
N ASN A 3 12.53 -24.20 -4.50
CA ASN A 3 12.33 -23.48 -3.24
C ASN A 3 11.21 -22.40 -3.27
N LEU A 4 10.58 -22.16 -4.43
CA LEU A 4 9.49 -21.18 -4.56
C LEU A 4 8.14 -21.69 -4.02
N PHE A 5 7.99 -23.00 -3.85
CA PHE A 5 6.73 -23.65 -3.43
C PHE A 5 6.73 -24.15 -1.98
N GLU A 6 7.87 -24.19 -1.29
CA GLU A 6 7.92 -24.61 0.13
C GLU A 6 7.47 -23.51 1.10
N VAL A 7 7.44 -22.24 0.66
CA VAL A 7 6.87 -21.16 1.47
C VAL A 7 5.38 -21.04 1.15
N SER A 8 4.61 -22.06 1.54
CA SER A 8 3.14 -22.08 1.35
C SER A 8 2.45 -20.82 1.92
N TRP A 9 3.10 -20.17 2.89
CA TRP A 9 2.63 -18.96 3.56
C TRP A 9 3.01 -17.64 2.87
N PHE A 10 3.86 -17.63 1.84
CA PHE A 10 4.33 -16.38 1.22
C PHE A 10 3.18 -15.62 0.55
N VAL A 11 2.43 -16.30 -0.32
CA VAL A 11 1.29 -15.70 -1.04
C VAL A 11 0.17 -15.29 -0.08
N PRO A 12 -0.28 -16.13 0.88
CA PRO A 12 -1.21 -15.71 1.91
C PRO A 12 -0.72 -14.51 2.73
N ALA A 13 0.55 -14.47 3.13
CA ALA A 13 1.10 -13.35 3.91
C ALA A 13 1.07 -12.03 3.14
N LEU A 14 1.34 -12.06 1.82
CA LEU A 14 1.23 -10.88 0.97
C LEU A 14 -0.22 -10.40 0.82
N TRP A 15 -1.18 -11.31 0.74
CA TRP A 15 -2.60 -10.96 0.75
C TRP A 15 -3.05 -10.31 2.06
N VAL A 16 -2.59 -10.85 3.20
CA VAL A 16 -2.84 -10.25 4.51
C VAL A 16 -2.21 -8.87 4.59
N THR A 17 -0.97 -8.72 4.12
CA THR A 17 -0.25 -7.44 4.06
C THR A 17 -1.01 -6.43 3.20
N PHE A 18 -1.51 -6.84 2.03
CA PHE A 18 -2.34 -6.00 1.17
C PHE A 18 -3.61 -5.55 1.90
N ALA A 19 -4.39 -6.48 2.47
CA ALA A 19 -5.63 -6.16 3.18
C ALA A 19 -5.41 -5.20 4.36
N VAL A 20 -4.38 -5.47 5.17
CA VAL A 20 -3.99 -4.59 6.30
C VAL A 20 -3.56 -3.22 5.78
N SER A 21 -2.76 -3.15 4.71
CA SER A 21 -2.32 -1.87 4.14
C SER A 21 -3.49 -1.02 3.65
N VAL A 22 -4.49 -1.62 3.01
CA VAL A 22 -5.69 -0.93 2.52
C VAL A 22 -6.55 -0.45 3.68
N PHE A 23 -6.77 -1.30 4.68
CA PHE A 23 -7.52 -0.93 5.88
C PHE A 23 -6.83 0.23 6.63
N TRP A 24 -5.51 0.14 6.78
CA TRP A 24 -4.71 1.17 7.44
C TRP A 24 -4.71 2.48 6.66
N ALA A 25 -4.58 2.43 5.34
CA ALA A 25 -4.66 3.60 4.46
C ALA A 25 -6.02 4.29 4.61
N TYR A 26 -7.12 3.53 4.60
CA TYR A 26 -8.46 4.07 4.77
C TYR A 26 -8.65 4.74 6.14
N HIS A 27 -8.24 4.08 7.22
CA HIS A 27 -8.34 4.62 8.57
C HIS A 27 -7.46 5.88 8.73
N SER A 28 -6.24 5.86 8.20
CA SER A 28 -5.31 6.98 8.24
C SER A 28 -5.79 8.17 7.44
N PHE A 29 -6.44 7.93 6.30
CA PHE A 29 -7.07 8.97 5.50
C PHE A 29 -8.18 9.68 6.27
N LYS A 30 -9.05 8.93 6.97
CA LYS A 30 -10.07 9.51 7.86
C LYS A 30 -9.48 10.28 9.04
N ALA A 31 -8.38 9.78 9.61
CA ALA A 31 -7.66 10.44 10.69
C ALA A 31 -6.78 11.62 10.24
N LYS A 32 -6.83 12.02 8.96
CA LYS A 32 -5.97 13.05 8.34
C LYS A 32 -4.45 12.77 8.47
N ARG A 33 -4.06 11.52 8.73
CA ARG A 33 -2.65 11.09 8.81
C ARG A 33 -2.14 10.70 7.44
N TYR A 34 -2.04 11.69 6.55
CA TYR A 34 -1.72 11.47 5.13
C TYR A 34 -0.33 10.85 4.90
N GLY A 35 0.63 11.05 5.82
CA GLY A 35 1.92 10.36 5.79
C GLY A 35 1.79 8.83 5.89
N MET A 36 0.83 8.31 6.66
CA MET A 36 0.59 6.86 6.73
C MET A 36 -0.08 6.33 5.46
N VAL A 37 -0.91 7.14 4.80
CA VAL A 37 -1.50 6.79 3.49
C VAL A 37 -0.41 6.68 2.42
N LEU A 38 0.58 7.58 2.47
CA LEU A 38 1.76 7.54 1.59
C LEU A 38 2.54 6.23 1.79
N VAL A 39 2.86 5.88 3.05
CA VAL A 39 3.59 4.65 3.38
C VAL A 39 2.83 3.41 2.93
N ALA A 40 1.50 3.36 3.15
CA ALA A 40 0.68 2.26 2.68
C ALA A 40 0.69 2.11 1.14
N GLY A 41 0.66 3.24 0.42
CA GLY A 41 0.83 3.26 -1.04
C GLY A 41 2.18 2.71 -1.50
N MET A 42 3.28 3.07 -0.80
CA MET A 42 4.61 2.51 -1.09
C MET A 42 4.66 1.00 -0.90
N VAL A 43 4.07 0.49 0.18
CA VAL A 43 4.01 -0.96 0.45
C VAL A 43 3.24 -1.67 -0.67
N GLN A 44 2.11 -1.12 -1.12
CA GLN A 44 1.32 -1.69 -2.22
C GLN A 44 2.10 -1.72 -3.54
N ILE A 45 2.86 -0.68 -3.86
CA ILE A 45 3.74 -0.65 -5.04
C ILE A 45 4.85 -1.71 -4.92
N MET A 46 5.43 -1.90 -3.73
CA MET A 46 6.50 -2.89 -3.52
C MET A 46 6.00 -4.33 -3.62
N ILE A 47 4.78 -4.62 -3.16
CA ILE A 47 4.21 -5.98 -3.25
C ILE A 47 3.57 -6.29 -4.60
N SER A 48 3.23 -5.28 -5.42
CA SER A 48 2.51 -5.50 -6.69
C SER A 48 3.22 -6.42 -7.68
N PRO A 49 4.57 -6.45 -7.82
CA PRO A 49 5.25 -7.39 -8.71
C PRO A 49 5.04 -8.86 -8.32
N ALA A 50 4.87 -9.15 -7.03
CA ALA A 50 4.58 -10.51 -6.55
C ALA A 50 3.20 -11.03 -7.05
N PHE A 51 2.31 -10.12 -7.46
CA PHE A 51 1.00 -10.42 -8.03
C PHE A 51 0.89 -10.09 -9.53
N ALA A 52 2.02 -9.90 -10.24
CA ALA A 52 2.03 -9.38 -11.61
C ALA A 52 1.13 -10.15 -12.60
N VAL A 53 0.97 -11.46 -12.42
CA VAL A 53 0.17 -12.33 -13.31
C VAL A 53 -1.34 -12.26 -13.02
N THR A 54 -1.74 -11.73 -11.86
CA THR A 54 -3.15 -11.71 -11.42
C THR A 54 -3.63 -10.27 -11.21
N ILE A 55 -3.72 -9.81 -9.97
CA ILE A 55 -4.26 -8.51 -9.60
C ILE A 55 -3.17 -7.45 -9.39
N GLY A 56 -1.91 -7.76 -9.66
CA GLY A 56 -0.76 -6.86 -9.51
C GLY A 56 -0.97 -5.48 -10.13
N PRO A 57 -1.49 -5.36 -11.37
CA PRO A 57 -1.78 -4.05 -11.97
C PRO A 57 -2.78 -3.21 -11.16
N VAL A 58 -3.78 -3.84 -10.55
CA VAL A 58 -4.79 -3.16 -9.71
C VAL A 58 -4.17 -2.72 -8.39
N ILE A 59 -3.38 -3.58 -7.75
CA ILE A 59 -2.64 -3.24 -6.52
C ILE A 59 -1.70 -2.07 -6.78
N LEU A 60 -0.99 -2.08 -7.92
CA LEU A 60 -0.08 -1.02 -8.33
C LEU A 60 -0.84 0.30 -8.53
N ALA A 61 -1.96 0.29 -9.26
CA ALA A 61 -2.77 1.49 -9.47
C ALA A 61 -3.28 2.08 -8.14
N LEU A 62 -3.75 1.22 -7.23
CA LEU A 62 -4.17 1.64 -5.88
C LEU A 62 -3.00 2.24 -5.08
N GLY A 63 -1.84 1.58 -5.11
CA GLY A 63 -0.64 2.05 -4.44
C GLY A 63 -0.18 3.42 -4.94
N VAL A 64 -0.18 3.64 -6.26
CA VAL A 64 0.15 4.93 -6.88
C VAL A 64 -0.85 6.02 -6.47
N ILE A 65 -2.14 5.72 -6.45
CA ILE A 65 -3.18 6.68 -6.01
C ILE A 65 -2.97 7.05 -4.54
N GLN A 66 -2.78 6.07 -3.65
CA GLN A 66 -2.55 6.31 -2.22
C GLN A 66 -1.27 7.08 -1.98
N PHE A 67 -0.19 6.76 -2.71
CA PHE A 67 1.07 7.46 -2.66
C PHE A 67 0.92 8.93 -3.07
N TYR A 68 0.25 9.19 -4.20
CA TYR A 68 0.00 10.55 -4.69
C TYR A 68 -0.87 11.37 -3.72
N VAL A 69 -2.00 10.82 -3.28
CA VAL A 69 -2.91 11.46 -2.32
C VAL A 69 -2.19 11.73 -0.99
N GLY A 70 -1.34 10.80 -0.55
CA GLY A 70 -0.48 10.97 0.61
C GLY A 70 0.47 12.16 0.47
N ILE A 71 1.20 12.27 -0.64
CA ILE A 71 2.13 13.37 -0.90
C ILE A 71 1.40 14.72 -0.91
N VAL A 72 0.33 14.83 -1.70
CA VAL A 72 -0.38 16.10 -1.88
C VAL A 72 -0.98 16.62 -0.58
N ASN A 73 -1.54 15.74 0.25
CA ASN A 73 -2.18 16.14 1.48
C ASN A 73 -1.24 16.25 2.68
N THR A 74 -0.11 15.55 2.68
CA THR A 74 0.93 15.75 3.73
C THR A 74 1.50 17.16 3.65
N LYS A 75 1.80 17.66 2.44
CA LYS A 75 2.26 19.04 2.22
C LYS A 75 1.22 20.09 2.61
N LYS A 76 -0.07 19.78 2.46
CA LYS A 76 -1.16 20.69 2.88
C LYS A 76 -1.38 20.66 4.40
N GLY A 77 -1.22 19.51 5.04
CA GLY A 77 -1.35 19.36 6.50
C GLY A 77 -0.30 20.17 7.26
N GLU A 78 0.94 20.19 6.79
CA GLU A 78 2.00 21.03 7.37
C GLU A 78 1.70 22.53 7.27
N SER A 79 1.00 22.99 6.22
CA SER A 79 0.65 24.41 6.07
C SER A 79 -0.51 24.90 6.95
N TYR A 80 -1.24 24.00 7.62
CA TYR A 80 -2.28 24.40 8.59
C TYR A 80 -1.81 24.29 10.06
N GLU A 81 -0.66 23.67 10.30
CA GLU A 81 -0.04 23.55 11.63
C GLU A 81 1.18 24.47 11.82
N ALA A 82 1.54 25.26 10.79
CA ALA A 82 2.57 26.32 10.85
C ALA A 82 1.93 27.71 10.86
#